data_AF-V8N3J6-F1
#
_entry.id   AF-V8N3J6-F1
#
_cell.length_a   1.000
_cell.length_b   1.000
_cell.length_c   1.000
_cell.angle_alpha   90.00
_cell.angle_beta   90.00
_cell.angle_gamma   90.00
#
_symmetry.space_group_name_H-M   'P 1'
#
loop_
_entity.id
_entity.type
_entity.pdbx_description
1 polymer ?
#
loop_
_entity_poly.entity_id
_entity_poly.type
_entity_poly.pdbx_seq_one_letter_code
_entity_poly.pdbx_strand_id
1 'polypeptide(L)'
;MEEVNSNDDSGVLQGNWSGNYDGGENPSSWTGSVDILRKWKNSGFRPVRYGQCWVFAGVLNTVLRCLGIPSRPISNFNSAHDTDMTLTVDVYYDGQGNPLNIASDSIW
;
A
#
# COMPACT_ATOMS: atom_id res chain seq x y z
N MET A 1 -9.91 -9.37 -3.54
CA MET A 1 -9.13 -8.23 -4.10
C MET A 1 -7.66 -8.48 -3.74
N GLU A 2 -7.19 -9.69 -4.03
CA GLU A 2 -5.85 -10.20 -3.62
C GLU A 2 -4.80 -9.95 -4.71
N GLU A 3 -5.21 -9.86 -5.98
CA GLU A 3 -4.32 -9.73 -7.16
C GLU A 3 -3.48 -8.44 -7.25
N VAL A 4 -3.82 -7.39 -6.50
CA VAL A 4 -3.06 -6.12 -6.52
C VAL A 4 -1.92 -6.13 -5.50
N ASN A 5 -2.05 -6.88 -4.41
CA ASN A 5 -1.06 -7.00 -3.36
C ASN A 5 -0.31 -8.32 -3.50
N SER A 6 1.02 -8.29 -3.55
CA SER A 6 1.82 -9.50 -3.73
C SER A 6 1.99 -10.36 -2.46
N ASN A 7 1.19 -10.15 -1.41
CA ASN A 7 1.39 -10.84 -0.13
C ASN A 7 1.08 -12.34 -0.20
N ASP A 8 0.21 -12.81 -1.11
CA ASP A 8 -0.14 -14.23 -1.16
C ASP A 8 -0.07 -14.90 -2.56
N ASP A 9 -0.12 -14.18 -3.70
CA ASP A 9 -0.32 -14.84 -5.03
C ASP A 9 0.48 -14.27 -6.23
N SER A 10 1.65 -13.65 -6.03
CA SER A 10 2.42 -13.03 -7.14
C SER A 10 1.73 -11.80 -7.79
N GLY A 11 1.04 -11.01 -6.98
CA GLY A 11 0.40 -9.76 -7.39
C GLY A 11 1.35 -8.70 -7.97
N VAL A 12 0.77 -7.64 -8.54
CA VAL A 12 1.49 -6.63 -9.35
C VAL A 12 2.56 -5.85 -8.57
N LEU A 13 2.29 -5.51 -7.30
CA LEU A 13 3.11 -4.61 -6.49
C LEU A 13 3.46 -5.24 -5.14
N GLN A 14 4.69 -5.00 -4.68
CA GLN A 14 5.13 -5.32 -3.33
C GLN A 14 5.10 -4.07 -2.44
N GLY A 15 4.40 -4.16 -1.31
CA GLY A 15 4.28 -3.07 -0.34
C GLY A 15 5.56 -2.88 0.48
N ASN A 16 5.92 -1.62 0.79
CA ASN A 16 7.00 -1.31 1.73
C ASN A 16 6.77 0.03 2.45
N TRP A 17 6.71 -0.03 3.78
CA TRP A 17 6.53 1.11 4.68
C TRP A 17 7.70 1.33 5.64
N SER A 18 8.82 0.63 5.43
CA SER A 18 10.00 0.71 6.30
C SER A 18 10.79 2.02 6.18
N GLY A 19 10.56 2.80 5.11
CA GLY A 19 11.37 3.97 4.77
C GLY A 19 12.69 3.65 4.05
N ASN A 20 13.12 2.39 4.00
CA ASN A 20 14.22 1.93 3.15
C ASN A 20 13.67 1.23 1.89
N TYR A 21 14.03 1.73 0.71
CA TYR A 21 13.55 1.22 -0.58
C TYR A 21 14.67 0.60 -1.43
N ASP A 22 15.78 0.22 -0.82
CA ASP A 22 16.88 -0.48 -1.49
C ASP A 22 16.37 -1.72 -2.25
N GLY A 23 16.84 -1.90 -3.49
CA GLY A 23 16.41 -3.00 -4.36
C GLY A 23 15.06 -2.77 -5.07
N GLY A 24 14.49 -1.57 -4.98
CA GLY A 24 13.30 -1.17 -5.72
C GLY A 24 13.23 0.34 -5.94
N GLU A 25 12.04 0.83 -6.29
CA GLU A 25 11.74 2.26 -6.38
C GLU A 25 11.08 2.77 -5.10
N ASN A 26 11.39 4.03 -4.75
CA ASN A 26 10.67 4.76 -3.71
C ASN A 26 9.18 4.89 -4.11
N PRO A 27 8.22 4.46 -3.29
CA PRO A 27 6.79 4.54 -3.60
C PRO A 27 6.28 5.94 -4.02
N SER A 28 6.94 7.01 -3.58
CA SER A 28 6.58 8.39 -3.93
C SER A 28 7.12 8.84 -5.30
N SER A 29 8.01 8.08 -5.94
CA SER A 29 8.54 8.44 -7.27
C SER A 29 7.64 8.00 -8.42
N TRP A 30 6.66 7.13 -8.17
CA TRP A 30 5.71 6.69 -9.18
C TRP A 30 4.78 7.82 -9.61
N THR A 31 4.77 8.11 -10.90
CA THR A 31 3.88 9.12 -11.50
C THR A 31 2.62 8.53 -12.12
N GLY A 32 2.53 7.20 -12.23
CA GLY A 32 1.36 6.52 -12.80
C GLY A 32 1.46 4.99 -12.82
N SER A 33 0.34 4.35 -13.12
CA SER A 33 0.16 2.90 -13.14
C SER A 33 0.72 2.19 -14.38
N VAL A 34 0.89 2.92 -15.49
CA VAL A 34 1.33 2.36 -16.78
C VAL A 34 2.72 1.74 -16.67
N ASP A 35 3.68 2.47 -16.09
CA ASP A 35 5.05 2.00 -15.96
C ASP A 35 5.15 0.81 -15.00
N ILE A 36 4.33 0.79 -13.94
CA ILE A 36 4.24 -0.32 -13.00
C ILE A 36 3.72 -1.58 -13.71
N LEU A 37 2.60 -1.49 -14.43
CA LEU A 37 2.02 -2.63 -15.15
C LEU A 37 2.94 -3.16 -16.25
N ARG A 38 3.65 -2.26 -16.94
CA ARG A 38 4.67 -2.65 -17.94
C ARG A 38 5.87 -3.33 -17.30
N LYS A 39 6.41 -2.79 -16.20
CA LYS A 39 7.51 -3.41 -15.44
C LYS A 39 7.11 -4.81 -14.97
N TRP A 40 5.90 -4.97 -14.42
CA TRP A 40 5.36 -6.26 -13.99
C TRP A 40 5.27 -7.28 -15.13
N LYS A 41 4.73 -6.88 -16.29
CA LYS A 41 4.69 -7.76 -17.46
C LYS A 41 6.09 -8.15 -17.96
N ASN A 42 6.99 -7.18 -18.05
CA ASN A 42 8.34 -7.38 -18.59
C ASN A 42 9.24 -8.19 -17.66
N SER A 43 8.98 -8.20 -16.35
CA SER A 43 9.70 -9.00 -15.36
C SER A 43 9.25 -10.47 -15.34
N GLY A 44 8.33 -10.87 -16.22
CA GLY A 44 7.70 -12.19 -16.19
C GLY A 44 6.71 -12.31 -15.04
N PHE A 45 5.92 -11.26 -14.80
CA PHE A 45 4.90 -11.20 -13.75
C PHE A 45 5.47 -11.27 -12.32
N ARG A 46 6.71 -10.81 -12.13
CA ARG A 46 7.31 -10.68 -10.79
C ARG A 46 6.86 -9.37 -10.15
N PRO A 47 6.56 -9.36 -8.84
CA PRO A 47 6.10 -8.15 -8.13
C PRO A 47 7.03 -6.96 -8.33
N VAL A 48 6.44 -5.80 -8.62
CA VAL A 48 7.18 -4.53 -8.75
C VAL A 48 7.42 -3.94 -7.35
N ARG A 49 8.68 -3.64 -7.05
CA ARG A 49 9.13 -3.04 -5.79
C ARG A 49 9.31 -1.53 -5.98
N TYR A 50 8.76 -0.63 -5.17
CA TYR A 50 7.81 -0.83 -4.07
C TYR A 50 6.57 0.06 -4.24
N GLY A 51 5.48 -0.28 -3.55
CA GLY A 51 4.25 0.51 -3.49
C GLY A 51 3.84 0.86 -2.05
N GLN A 52 3.06 1.93 -1.94
CA GLN A 52 2.29 2.27 -0.74
C GLN A 52 0.81 2.45 -1.13
N CYS A 53 -0.07 2.74 -0.16
CA CYS A 53 -1.53 2.66 -0.33
C CYS A 53 -2.05 3.40 -1.57
N TRP A 54 -1.57 4.61 -1.86
CA TRP A 54 -1.96 5.37 -3.05
C TRP A 54 -1.49 4.74 -4.38
N VAL A 55 -0.34 4.07 -4.37
CA VAL A 55 0.21 3.36 -5.54
C VAL A 55 -0.68 2.17 -5.87
N PHE A 56 -1.06 1.37 -4.85
CA PHE A 56 -2.01 0.28 -5.00
C PHE A 56 -3.37 0.78 -5.53
N ALA A 57 -3.91 1.84 -4.93
CA ALA A 57 -5.18 2.43 -5.35
C ALA A 57 -5.13 2.91 -6.82
N GLY A 58 -4.02 3.52 -7.25
CA GLY A 58 -3.82 3.97 -8.62
C GLY A 58 -3.78 2.83 -9.64
N VAL A 59 -3.06 1.75 -9.33
CA VAL A 59 -3.01 0.55 -10.18
C VAL A 59 -4.37 -0.13 -10.27
N LEU A 60 -5.04 -0.37 -9.13
CA LEU A 60 -6.37 -0.97 -9.11
C LEU A 60 -7.38 -0.13 -9.91
N ASN A 61 -7.40 1.18 -9.71
CA ASN A 61 -8.32 2.07 -10.43
C ASN A 61 -8.06 2.05 -11.95
N THR A 62 -6.82 1.85 -12.38
CA THR A 62 -6.48 1.69 -13.79
C THR A 62 -7.05 0.39 -14.35
N VAL A 63 -6.84 -0.73 -13.65
CA VAL A 63 -7.35 -2.04 -14.06
C VAL A 63 -8.88 -2.04 -14.16
N LEU A 64 -9.58 -1.51 -13.14
CA LEU A 64 -11.04 -1.44 -13.13
C LEU A 64 -11.59 -0.64 -14.32
N ARG A 65 -11.03 0.56 -14.57
CA ARG A 65 -11.44 1.38 -15.72
C ARG A 65 -11.15 0.72 -17.06
N CYS A 66 -10.02 0.03 -17.19
CA CYS A 66 -9.69 -0.75 -18.39
C CYS A 66 -10.69 -1.89 -18.64
N LEU A 67 -11.24 -2.49 -17.59
CA LEU A 67 -12.29 -3.52 -17.67
C LEU A 67 -13.71 -2.95 -17.86
N GLY A 68 -13.85 -1.63 -17.99
CA GLY A 68 -15.14 -0.96 -18.16
C GLY A 68 -15.93 -0.78 -16.87
N ILE A 69 -15.32 -1.01 -15.70
CA ILE A 69 -15.94 -0.81 -14.38
C ILE A 69 -15.70 0.64 -13.94
N PRO A 70 -16.76 1.45 -13.72
CA PRO A 70 -16.61 2.79 -13.19
C PRO A 70 -16.01 2.77 -11.77
N SER A 71 -14.86 3.42 -11.59
CA SER A 71 -14.15 3.48 -10.31
C SER A 71 -13.49 4.84 -10.07
N ARG A 72 -13.23 5.13 -8.78
CA ARG A 72 -12.46 6.30 -8.33
C ARG A 72 -11.63 5.94 -7.08
N PRO A 73 -10.40 6.47 -6.93
CA PRO A 73 -9.65 6.36 -5.69
C PRO A 73 -10.29 7.22 -4.59
N ILE A 74 -10.18 6.77 -3.33
CA ILE A 74 -10.66 7.48 -2.15
C ILE A 74 -9.50 7.59 -1.16
N SER A 75 -9.33 8.78 -0.56
CA SER A 75 -8.39 9.02 0.52
C SER A 75 -9.17 9.22 1.81
N ASN A 76 -8.81 8.45 2.84
CA ASN A 76 -9.31 8.61 4.19
C ASN A 76 -8.20 9.17 5.06
N PHE A 77 -8.47 10.25 5.79
CA PHE A 77 -7.51 10.86 6.71
C PHE A 77 -7.77 10.31 8.12
N ASN A 78 -6.72 10.11 8.91
CA ASN A 78 -6.78 9.44 10.21
C ASN A 78 -7.36 8.03 10.08
N SER A 79 -6.81 7.25 9.15
CA SER A 79 -7.30 5.92 8.87
C SER A 79 -6.75 4.95 9.90
N ALA A 80 -7.62 4.44 10.77
CA ALA A 80 -7.28 3.37 11.69
C ALA A 80 -6.92 2.10 10.91
N HIS A 81 -5.75 1.56 11.18
CA HIS A 81 -5.35 0.21 10.85
C HIS A 81 -5.46 -0.60 12.14
N ASP A 82 -6.67 -1.09 12.38
CA ASP A 82 -7.06 -1.93 13.51
C ASP A 82 -6.67 -3.39 13.20
N THR A 83 -5.85 -3.98 14.06
CA THR A 83 -5.34 -5.35 13.95
C THR A 83 -6.07 -6.36 14.82
N ASP A 84 -7.00 -5.93 15.69
CA ASP A 84 -7.68 -6.76 16.68
C ASP A 84 -9.22 -6.80 16.56
N MET A 85 -9.79 -6.06 15.59
CA MET A 85 -11.22 -5.96 15.29
C MET A 85 -12.06 -5.45 16.48
N THR A 86 -11.45 -4.70 17.40
CA THR A 86 -12.14 -4.18 18.58
C THR A 86 -12.84 -2.85 18.34
N LEU A 87 -12.66 -2.23 17.16
CA LEU A 87 -13.10 -0.85 16.85
C LEU A 87 -12.45 0.21 17.76
N THR A 88 -11.40 -0.14 18.48
CA THR A 88 -10.59 0.76 19.30
C THR A 88 -9.15 0.76 18.81
N VAL A 89 -8.48 1.91 18.86
CA VAL A 89 -7.06 2.05 18.51
C VAL A 89 -6.33 2.61 19.72
N ASP A 90 -5.38 1.84 20.24
CA ASP A 90 -4.58 2.25 21.39
C ASP A 90 -3.28 2.91 20.96
N VAL A 91 -3.04 4.14 21.42
CA VAL A 91 -1.78 4.86 21.23
C VAL A 91 -1.12 5.08 22.58
N TYR A 92 0.09 4.55 22.74
CA TYR A 92 0.84 4.61 23.99
C TYR A 92 1.90 5.71 23.96
N TYR A 93 2.08 6.41 25.08
CA TYR A 93 3.11 7.43 25.28
C TYR A 93 3.88 7.18 26.57
N ASP A 94 5.15 7.58 26.62
CA ASP A 94 5.93 7.58 27.86
C ASP A 94 5.61 8.78 28.77
N GLY A 95 6.19 8.82 29.97
CA GLY A 95 6.01 9.92 30.92
C GLY A 95 6.55 11.28 30.45
N GLN A 96 7.29 11.32 29.33
CA GLN A 96 7.79 12.54 28.70
C GLN A 96 6.94 12.94 27.47
N GLY A 97 5.93 12.15 27.12
CA GLY A 97 5.08 12.39 25.95
C GLY A 97 5.67 11.89 24.63
N ASN A 98 6.71 11.05 24.65
CA ASN A 98 7.21 10.42 23.43
C ASN A 98 6.31 9.23 23.04
N PRO A 99 6.01 9.05 21.75
CA PRO A 99 5.19 7.93 21.28
C PRO A 99 5.94 6.61 21.47
N LEU A 100 5.24 5.61 22.01
CA LEU A 100 5.75 4.26 22.18
C LEU A 100 5.12 3.33 21.12
N ASN A 101 5.97 2.68 20.32
CA ASN A 101 5.54 1.75 19.27
C ASN A 101 5.27 0.35 19.86
N ILE A 102 4.29 0.27 20.77
CA ILE A 102 3.94 -0.97 21.49
C ILE A 102 2.66 -1.61 20.95
N ALA A 103 1.76 -0.82 20.36
CA ALA A 103 0.54 -1.32 19.73
C ALA A 103 0.84 -1.77 18.29
N SER A 104 0.22 -2.87 17.86
CA SER A 104 0.19 -3.27 16.44
C SER A 104 -0.74 -2.37 15.60
N ASP A 105 -1.63 -1.63 16.28
CA ASP A 105 -2.52 -0.69 15.65
C ASP A 105 -1.82 0.62 15.30
N SER A 106 -2.25 1.24 14.21
CA SER A 106 -1.70 2.51 13.75
C SER A 106 -2.78 3.40 13.15
N ILE A 107 -2.60 4.72 13.26
CA ILE A 107 -3.44 5.70 12.57
C ILE A 107 -2.61 6.31 11.45
N TRP A 108 -3.12 6.23 10.23
CA TRP A 108 -2.44 6.66 9.00
C TRP A 108 -2.97 8.00 8.48
#